data_AF-A0A961EV58-F1
#
_entry.id   AF-A0A961EV58-F1
#
_cell.length_a   1.000
_cell.length_b   1.000
_cell.length_c   1.000
_cell.angle_alpha   90.00
_cell.angle_beta   90.00
_cell.angle_gamma   90.00
#
_symmetry.space_group_name_H-M   'P 1'
#
loop_
_entity.id
_entity.type
_entity.pdbx_description
1 polymer ?
#
loop_
_entity_poly.entity_id
_entity_poly.type
_entity_poly.pdbx_seq_one_letter_code
_entity_poly.pdbx_strand_id
1 'polypeptide(L)'
;MPTSAPNVYVTRTDEPSMSQARNPRGITLALFLAVITIVYNLAEGIISIGFGSSDETITLFGFGLDSLIEVISGIGIVHLVLRIRAGKNEDRDRFES
;
A
#
# COMPACT_ATOMS: atom_id res chain seq x y z
N MET A 1 0.01 43.33 48.54
CA MET A 1 0.72 42.30 47.74
C MET A 1 -0.29 41.24 47.32
N PRO A 2 -0.53 40.99 46.03
CA PRO A 2 -1.22 39.77 45.61
C PRO A 2 -0.24 38.60 45.59
N THR A 3 -0.65 37.47 46.15
CA THR A 3 0.10 36.21 46.21
C THR A 3 -0.01 35.48 44.88
N SER A 4 1.12 35.22 44.22
CA SER A 4 1.20 34.43 42.98
C SER A 4 0.85 32.96 43.27
N ALA A 5 -0.16 32.42 42.58
CA ALA A 5 -0.46 30.98 42.59
C ALA A 5 0.65 30.18 41.87
N PRO A 6 1.00 28.96 42.30
CA PRO A 6 1.94 28.11 41.58
C PRO A 6 1.31 27.61 40.28
N ASN A 7 2.00 27.80 39.16
CA ASN A 7 1.56 27.33 37.86
C ASN A 7 1.80 25.82 37.76
N VAL A 8 0.74 25.05 37.97
CA VAL A 8 0.73 23.60 37.78
C VAL A 8 0.63 23.33 36.28
N TYR A 9 1.76 23.43 35.57
CA TYR A 9 1.91 22.74 34.30
C TYR A 9 1.98 21.25 34.61
N VAL A 10 0.82 20.60 34.59
CA VAL A 10 0.72 19.15 34.51
C VAL A 10 1.38 18.76 33.20
N THR A 11 2.65 18.35 33.25
CA THR A 11 3.29 17.64 32.15
C THR A 11 2.59 16.29 32.03
N ARG A 12 1.55 16.24 31.20
CA ARG A 12 0.95 15.00 30.70
C ARG A 12 2.02 14.28 29.88
N THR A 13 2.78 13.40 30.53
CA THR A 13 3.84 12.57 29.91
C THR A 13 3.29 11.27 29.33
N ASP A 14 2.00 11.22 29.06
CA ASP A 14 1.24 10.08 28.58
C ASP A 14 0.74 10.30 27.13
N GLU A 15 1.49 11.08 26.34
CA GLU A 15 1.45 11.00 24.88
C GLU A 15 1.91 9.58 24.49
N PRO A 16 1.02 8.73 23.94
CA PRO A 16 1.41 7.38 23.57
C PRO A 16 2.48 7.47 22.48
N SER A 17 3.69 6.99 22.77
CA SER A 17 4.75 6.91 21.76
C SER A 17 4.20 6.10 20.57
N MET A 18 4.05 6.76 19.42
CA MET A 18 3.69 6.17 18.12
C MET A 18 4.80 5.26 17.58
N SER A 19 5.43 4.47 18.46
CA SER A 19 6.45 3.46 18.17
C SER A 19 5.82 2.09 17.84
N GLN A 20 4.54 1.89 18.17
CA GLN A 20 3.83 0.64 17.93
C GLN A 20 3.00 0.69 16.65
N ALA A 21 3.56 0.13 15.57
CA ALA A 21 2.85 -0.56 14.46
C ALA A 21 3.73 -0.76 13.20
N ARG A 22 5.05 -0.55 13.27
CA ARG A 22 5.91 -0.83 12.11
C ARG A 22 6.27 -2.33 12.03
N ASN A 23 5.29 -3.19 11.77
CA ASN A 23 5.55 -4.60 11.51
C ASN A 23 6.08 -4.75 10.06
N PRO A 24 7.37 -5.07 9.84
CA PRO A 24 7.93 -5.19 8.49
C PRO A 24 7.24 -6.27 7.65
N ARG A 25 6.55 -7.22 8.31
CA ARG A 25 5.78 -8.28 7.67
C ARG A 25 4.66 -7.76 6.77
N GLY A 26 4.07 -6.60 7.07
CA GLY A 26 2.98 -6.03 6.28
C GLY A 26 3.42 -5.61 4.87
N ILE A 27 4.65 -5.09 4.72
CA ILE A 27 5.19 -4.67 3.42
C ILE A 27 5.43 -5.89 2.52
N THR A 28 6.02 -6.95 3.07
CA THR A 28 6.27 -8.19 2.33
C THR A 28 4.96 -8.85 1.91
N LEU A 29 3.97 -8.89 2.80
CA LEU A 29 2.65 -9.43 2.50
C LEU A 29 1.94 -8.61 1.42
N ALA A 30 1.97 -7.28 1.50
CA ALA A 30 1.36 -6.40 0.50
C ALA A 30 1.98 -6.60 -0.90
N LEU A 31 3.30 -6.75 -0.99
CA LEU A 31 3.98 -7.05 -2.25
C LEU A 31 3.60 -8.43 -2.78
N PHE A 32 3.54 -9.45 -1.91
CA PHE A 32 3.16 -10.80 -2.30
C PHE A 32 1.72 -10.85 -2.83
N LEU A 33 0.78 -10.26 -2.11
CA LEU A 33 -0.62 -10.17 -2.51
C LEU A 33 -0.76 -9.41 -3.83
N ALA A 34 -0.08 -8.27 -3.98
CA ALA A 34 -0.13 -7.49 -5.22
C ALA A 34 0.39 -8.29 -6.43
N VAL A 35 1.50 -9.03 -6.28
CA VAL A 35 2.03 -9.88 -7.34
C VAL A 35 1.05 -10.98 -7.72
N ILE A 36 0.45 -11.64 -6.73
CA ILE A 36 -0.59 -12.64 -6.97
C ILE A 36 -1.75 -12.04 -7.74
N THR A 37 -2.30 -10.91 -7.26
CA THR A 37 -3.43 -10.23 -7.91
C THR A 37 -3.10 -9.89 -9.36
N ILE A 38 -1.92 -9.37 -9.66
CA ILE A 38 -1.49 -9.05 -11.02
C ILE A 38 -1.46 -10.31 -11.90
N VAL A 39 -0.85 -11.41 -11.42
CA VAL A 39 -0.69 -12.63 -12.22
C VAL A 39 -2.04 -13.28 -12.51
N TYR A 40 -2.91 -13.41 -11.50
CA TYR A 40 -4.24 -13.99 -11.68
C TYR A 40 -5.08 -13.17 -12.67
N ASN A 41 -5.13 -11.85 -12.51
CA ASN A 41 -5.87 -10.98 -13.41
C ASN A 41 -5.30 -10.97 -14.83
N LEU A 42 -3.97 -11.02 -14.99
CA LEU A 42 -3.36 -11.08 -16.30
C LEU A 42 -3.73 -12.38 -17.03
N ALA A 43 -3.71 -13.52 -16.33
CA ALA A 43 -4.11 -14.80 -16.91
C ALA A 43 -5.60 -14.81 -17.31
N GLU A 44 -6.48 -14.38 -16.40
CA GLU A 44 -7.92 -14.30 -16.66
C GLU A 44 -8.23 -13.33 -17.80
N GLY A 45 -7.54 -12.18 -17.84
CA GLY A 45 -7.66 -11.19 -18.91
C GLY A 45 -7.26 -11.71 -20.27
N ILE A 46 -6.10 -12.36 -20.39
CA ILE A 46 -5.61 -12.94 -21.64
C ILE A 46 -6.56 -14.04 -22.14
N ILE A 47 -6.99 -14.94 -21.25
CA ILE A 47 -7.93 -16.00 -21.57
C ILE A 47 -9.25 -15.39 -22.06
N SER A 48 -9.80 -14.43 -21.31
CA SER A 48 -11.11 -13.86 -21.60
C SER A 48 -11.13 -13.01 -22.87
N ILE A 49 -10.07 -12.24 -23.16
CA ILE A 49 -9.93 -11.52 -24.44
C ILE A 49 -9.77 -12.49 -25.61
N GLY A 50 -8.96 -13.54 -25.45
CA GLY A 50 -8.70 -14.54 -26.49
C GLY A 50 -9.97 -15.32 -26.89
N PHE A 51 -10.72 -15.82 -25.92
CA PHE A 51 -11.98 -16.53 -26.18
C PHE A 51 -13.14 -15.58 -26.51
N GLY A 52 -13.22 -14.42 -25.85
CA GLY A 52 -14.30 -13.45 -26.05
C GLY A 52 -14.29 -12.76 -27.41
N SER A 53 -13.11 -12.65 -28.04
CA SER A 53 -12.98 -12.14 -29.41
C SER A 53 -13.35 -13.16 -30.49
N SER A 54 -13.31 -14.46 -30.19
CA SER A 54 -13.57 -15.53 -31.15
C SER A 54 -15.06 -15.90 -31.22
N ASP A 55 -15.78 -15.83 -30.09
CA ASP A 55 -17.16 -16.34 -29.95
C ASP A 55 -18.22 -15.23 -29.76
N GLU A 56 -17.98 -13.99 -30.23
CA GLU A 56 -18.89 -12.81 -30.09
C GLU A 56 -19.40 -12.56 -28.65
N THR A 57 -18.67 -13.05 -27.64
CA THR A 57 -19.14 -13.00 -26.25
C THR A 57 -18.68 -11.69 -25.62
N ILE A 58 -19.49 -10.64 -25.79
CA ILE A 58 -19.27 -9.29 -25.25
C ILE A 58 -18.99 -9.32 -23.74
N THR A 59 -19.63 -10.24 -23.01
CA THR A 59 -19.43 -10.42 -21.57
C THR A 59 -18.00 -10.87 -21.23
N LEU A 60 -17.47 -11.85 -21.97
CA LEU A 60 -16.14 -12.40 -21.71
C LEU A 60 -15.05 -11.39 -22.11
N PHE A 61 -15.26 -10.69 -23.23
CA PHE A 61 -14.41 -9.55 -23.57
C PHE A 61 -14.44 -8.45 -22.49
N GLY A 62 -15.61 -8.16 -21.92
CA GLY A 62 -15.79 -7.22 -20.80
C GLY A 62 -15.04 -7.61 -19.53
N PHE A 63 -15.07 -8.89 -19.14
CA PHE A 63 -14.23 -9.42 -18.04
C PHE A 63 -12.74 -9.27 -18.35
N GLY A 64 -12.36 -9.48 -19.61
CA GLY A 64 -11.02 -9.22 -20.11
C GLY A 64 -10.56 -7.78 -19.85
N LEU A 65 -11.40 -6.80 -20.15
CA LEU A 65 -11.07 -5.38 -19.94
C LEU A 65 -11.05 -4.98 -18.46
N ASP A 66 -11.94 -5.52 -17.64
CA ASP A 66 -11.98 -5.25 -16.20
C ASP A 66 -10.68 -5.71 -15.51
N SER A 67 -10.19 -6.90 -15.87
CA SER A 67 -8.93 -7.45 -15.35
C SER A 67 -7.70 -6.57 -15.66
N LEU A 68 -7.71 -5.79 -16.77
CA LEU A 68 -6.63 -4.86 -17.09
C LEU A 68 -6.55 -3.71 -16.10
N ILE A 69 -7.70 -3.20 -15.66
CA ILE A 69 -7.77 -2.14 -14.63
C ILE A 69 -7.21 -2.67 -13.32
N GLU A 70 -7.50 -3.93 -12.97
CA GLU A 70 -6.98 -4.56 -11.77
C GLU A 70 -5.46 -4.79 -11.83
N VAL A 71 -4.92 -5.17 -12.99
CA VAL A 71 -3.46 -5.27 -13.23
C VAL A 71 -2.78 -3.90 -13.06
N ILE A 72 -3.32 -2.84 -13.68
CA ILE A 72 -2.78 -1.48 -13.59
C ILE A 72 -2.80 -0.99 -12.14
N SER A 73 -3.91 -1.23 -11.43
CA SER A 73 -4.04 -0.93 -10.01
C SER A 73 -2.98 -1.65 -9.18
N GLY A 74 -2.77 -2.95 -9.40
CA GLY A 74 -1.74 -3.75 -8.74
C GLY A 74 -0.32 -3.20 -8.95
N ILE A 75 0.01 -2.79 -10.18
CA ILE A 75 1.29 -2.13 -10.50
C ILE A 75 1.44 -0.82 -9.70
N GLY A 76 0.37 -0.02 -9.60
CA GLY A 76 0.35 1.20 -8.80
C GLY A 76 0.63 0.95 -7.32
N ILE A 77 0.06 -0.11 -6.74
CA ILE A 77 0.32 -0.54 -5.36
C ILE A 77 1.79 -0.93 -5.18
N VAL A 78 2.34 -1.75 -6.09
CA VAL A 78 3.76 -2.14 -6.04
C VAL A 78 4.66 -0.91 -6.09
N HIS A 79 4.40 0.02 -7.02
CA HIS A 79 5.15 1.27 -7.14
C HIS A 79 5.08 2.11 -5.86
N LEU A 80 3.90 2.27 -5.25
CA LEU A 80 3.73 2.99 -4.00
C LEU A 80 4.51 2.34 -2.85
N VAL A 81 4.46 1.01 -2.75
CA VAL A 81 5.17 0.27 -1.70
C VAL A 81 6.69 0.40 -1.86
N LEU A 82 7.20 0.32 -3.08
CA LEU A 82 8.63 0.55 -3.37
C LEU A 82 9.06 1.98 -2.99
N ARG A 83 8.24 2.98 -3.32
CA ARG A 83 8.48 4.39 -2.93
C ARG A 83 8.59 4.56 -1.42
N ILE A 84 7.67 3.98 -0.65
CA ILE A 84 7.69 4.05 0.82
C ILE A 84 8.94 3.37 1.39
N ARG A 85 9.41 2.28 0.77
CA ARG A 85 10.65 1.60 1.18
C ARG A 85 11.89 2.46 0.93
N ALA A 86 11.98 3.14 -0.20
CA ALA A 86 13.12 3.98 -0.55
C ALA A 86 13.26 5.18 0.40
N GLY A 87 12.16 5.92 0.64
CA GLY A 87 12.19 7.10 1.53
C GLY A 87 12.51 6.76 3.00
N LYS A 88 12.21 5.54 3.46
CA LYS A 88 12.58 5.08 4.80
C LYS A 88 14.07 4.78 4.97
N ASN A 89 14.80 4.46 3.89
CA ASN A 89 16.25 4.27 3.99
C ASN A 89 16.95 5.63 4.14
N GLU A 90 16.48 6.66 3.43
CA GLU A 90 17.04 8.02 3.50
C GLU A 90 16.90 8.65 4.89
N ASP A 91 15.80 8.37 5.61
CA ASP A 91 15.61 8.83 6.99
C ASP A 91 16.50 8.09 8.00
N ARG A 92 16.93 6.85 7.72
CA ARG A 92 17.81 6.11 8.64
C ARG A 92 19.25 6.61 8.56
N ASP A 93 19.74 6.91 7.37
CA ASP A 93 21.14 7.30 7.16
C ASP A 93 21.46 8.70 7.75
N ARG A 94 20.45 9.58 7.89
CA ARG A 94 20.63 10.96 8.39
C ARG A 94 20.95 11.06 9.90
N PHE A 95 20.70 10.00 10.68
CA PHE A 95 20.95 9.98 12.13
C PHE A 95 22.24 9.25 12.53
N GLU A 96 22.99 8.68 11.58
CA GLU A 96 24.26 7.98 11.82
C GLU A 96 25.51 8.83 11.47
N SER A 97 25.39 10.17 11.47
CA SER A 97 26.52 11.11 11.26
C SER A 97 26.98 11.80 12.53
#